data_AF-U2G7P0-F1
#
_entry.id   AF-U2G7P0-F1
#
_cell.length_a   1.000
_cell.length_b   1.000
_cell.length_c   1.000
_cell.angle_alpha   90.00
_cell.angle_beta   90.00
_cell.angle_gamma   90.00
#
_symmetry.space_group_name_H-M   'P 1'
#
loop_
_entity.id
_entity.type
_entity.pdbx_description
1 polymer ?
#
loop_
_entity_poly.entity_id
_entity_poly.type
_entity_poly.pdbx_seq_one_letter_code
_entity_poly.pdbx_strand_id
1 'polypeptide(L)' 'MYLDMPIDRATPHVVRESVDAVRRWEPRCEVVRVIPSITESRETIRVQWRLADGVIRETEVPR' A
#
# COMPACT_ATOMS: atom_id res chain seq x y z
N MET A 1 -6.74 -15.47 -16.66
CA MET A 1 -7.34 -14.13 -16.46
C MET A 1 -6.67 -13.55 -15.22
N TYR A 2 -5.95 -12.45 -15.38
CA TYR A 2 -5.19 -11.81 -14.30
C TYR A 2 -6.10 -10.87 -13.52
N LEU A 3 -6.07 -10.93 -12.18
CA LEU A 3 -6.94 -10.12 -11.31
C LEU A 3 -6.46 -8.66 -11.20
N ASP A 4 -5.19 -8.44 -11.54
CA ASP A 4 -4.42 -7.21 -11.47
C ASP A 4 -4.30 -6.49 -12.82
N MET A 5 -5.07 -6.93 -13.83
CA MET A 5 -5.05 -6.37 -15.18
C MET A 5 -6.48 -5.96 -15.60
N PRO A 6 -6.69 -4.76 -16.15
CA PRO A 6 -5.72 -3.68 -16.37
C PRO A 6 -5.34 -2.96 -15.07
N ILE A 7 -4.07 -2.52 -14.99
CA ILE A 7 -3.46 -1.97 -13.77
C ILE A 7 -4.25 -0.75 -13.26
N ASP A 8 -4.72 0.12 -14.16
CA ASP A 8 -5.48 1.33 -13.79
C ASP A 8 -6.76 1.04 -13.00
N ARG A 9 -7.36 -0.14 -13.21
CA ARG A 9 -8.54 -0.59 -12.46
C ARG A 9 -8.15 -1.33 -11.18
N ALA A 10 -7.01 -2.01 -11.18
CA ALA A 10 -6.54 -2.78 -10.03
C ALA A 10 -5.94 -1.90 -8.92
N THR A 11 -5.17 -0.87 -9.28
CA THR A 11 -4.48 0.03 -8.34
C THR A 11 -5.38 0.57 -7.22
N PRO A 12 -6.59 1.14 -7.47
CA PRO A 12 -7.43 1.62 -6.37
C PRO A 12 -7.90 0.49 -5.43
N HIS A 13 -8.08 -0.73 -5.94
CA HIS A 13 -8.41 -1.89 -5.11
C HIS A 13 -7.23 -2.36 -4.27
N VAL A 14 -6.03 -2.40 -4.85
CA VAL A 14 -4.79 -2.76 -4.16
C VAL A 14 -4.48 -1.75 -3.05
N VAL A 15 -4.67 -0.46 -3.32
CA VAL A 15 -4.52 0.60 -2.31
C VAL A 15 -5.49 0.38 -1.16
N ARG A 16 -6.77 0.11 -1.45
CA ARG A 16 -7.79 -0.15 -0.40
C ARG A 16 -7.43 -1.37 0.45
N GLU A 17 -7.13 -2.50 -0.19
CA GLU A 17 -6.69 -3.72 0.51
C GLU A 17 -5.45 -3.49 1.37
N SER A 18 -4.48 -2.72 0.89
CA SER A 18 -3.28 -2.39 1.66
C SER A 18 -3.61 -1.61 2.93
N VAL A 19 -4.51 -0.62 2.84
CA VAL A 19 -4.97 0.15 4.00
C VAL A 19 -5.75 -0.75 4.97
N ASP A 20 -6.67 -1.56 4.46
CA ASP A 20 -7.53 -2.41 5.26
C ASP A 20 -6.73 -3.52 5.97
N ALA A 21 -5.74 -4.10 5.28
CA ALA A 21 -4.84 -5.08 5.87
C ALA A 21 -4.02 -4.49 7.02
N VAL A 22 -3.40 -3.32 6.83
CA VAL A 22 -2.63 -2.66 7.90
C VAL A 22 -3.54 -2.30 9.08
N ARG A 23 -4.74 -1.77 8.82
CA ARG A 23 -5.69 -1.45 9.90
C ARG A 23 -6.15 -2.68 10.67
N ARG A 24 -6.35 -3.81 9.98
CA ARG A 24 -6.83 -5.05 10.59
C ARG A 24 -5.76 -5.74 11.43
N TRP A 25 -4.53 -5.79 10.93
CA TRP A 25 -3.47 -6.60 11.53
C TRP A 25 -2.50 -5.78 12.38
N GLU A 26 -2.34 -4.48 12.12
CA GLU A 26 -1.41 -3.58 12.80
C GLU A 26 -2.13 -2.33 13.34
N PRO A 27 -3.03 -2.46 14.34
CA PRO A 27 -3.85 -1.35 14.84
C PRO A 27 -3.05 -0.24 15.53
N ARG A 28 -1.78 -0.48 15.86
CA ARG A 28 -0.85 0.51 16.43
C ARG A 28 -0.23 1.42 15.36
N CYS A 29 -0.33 1.02 14.09
CA CYS A 29 0.18 1.74 12.94
C CYS A 29 -0.95 2.54 12.29
N GLU A 30 -0.76 3.84 12.16
CA GLU A 30 -1.64 4.70 11.38
C GLU A 30 -1.07 4.86 9.98
N VAL A 31 -1.81 4.40 8.96
CA VAL A 31 -1.44 4.61 7.56
C VAL A 31 -1.63 6.09 7.21
N VAL A 32 -0.52 6.76 6.88
CA VAL A 32 -0.49 8.17 6.49
C VAL A 32 -0.76 8.30 4.99
N ARG A 33 -0.13 7.45 4.19
CA ARG A 33 -0.24 7.49 2.73
C ARG A 33 0.13 6.16 2.10
N VAL A 34 -0.57 5.79 1.03
CA VAL A 34 -0.18 4.70 0.14
C VAL A 34 0.12 5.30 -1.23
N ILE A 35 1.29 4.99 -1.77
CA ILE A 35 1.80 5.53 -3.04
C ILE A 35 2.04 4.33 -3.97
N PRO A 36 1.11 4.05 -4.89
CA PRO A 36 1.36 3.11 -5.96
C PRO A 36 2.27 3.75 -7.00
N SER A 37 3.26 3.01 -7.47
CA SER A 37 4.13 3.39 -8.59
C SER A 37 4.22 2.24 -9.57
N ILE A 38 4.02 2.53 -10.85
CA ILE A 38 4.04 1.54 -11.91
C ILE A 38 5.30 1.78 -12.74
N THR A 39 6.15 0.77 -12.81
CA THR A 39 7.36 0.79 -13.65
C THR A 39 7.29 -0.41 -14.58
N GLU A 40 7.12 -0.14 -15.87
CA GLU A 40 6.94 -1.17 -16.91
C GLU A 40 5.76 -2.10 -16.57
N SER A 41 6.03 -3.39 -16.35
CA SER A 41 5.05 -4.42 -16.02
C SER A 41 4.96 -4.71 -14.50
N ARG A 42 5.55 -3.84 -13.67
CA ARG A 42 5.64 -4.05 -12.22
C ARG A 42 5.00 -2.89 -11.46
N GLU A 43 4.06 -3.23 -10.58
CA GLU A 43 3.49 -2.30 -9.62
C GLU A 43 4.22 -2.44 -8.29
N THR A 44 4.74 -1.33 -7.77
CA THR A 44 5.33 -1.21 -6.45
C THR A 44 4.39 -0.40 -5.57
N ILE A 45 4.12 -0.91 -4.36
CA ILE A 45 3.31 -0.22 -3.36
C ILE A 45 4.20 0.24 -2.22
N ARG A 46 4.21 1.55 -2.01
CA ARG A 46 4.96 2.20 -0.95
C ARG A 46 3.99 2.74 0.10
N VAL A 47 4.14 2.27 1.34
CA VAL A 47 3.25 2.65 2.45
C VAL A 47 4.03 3.51 3.43
N GLN A 48 3.53 4.71 3.66
CA GLN A 48 3.98 5.59 4.72
C GLN A 48 3.03 5.46 5.90
N TRP A 49 3.59 5.17 7.07
CA TRP A 49 2.83 4.91 8.29
C TRP A 49 3.53 5.54 9.50
N ARG A 50 2.78 5.78 10.57
CA ARG A 50 3.33 6.27 11.84
C ARG A 50 2.85 5.43 13.00
N LEU A 51 3.67 5.32 14.04
CA LEU A 51 3.26 4.76 15.33
C LEU A 51 2.75 5.88 16.24
N ALA A 52 2.19 5.50 17.38
CA ALA A 52 1.81 6.44 18.45
C ALA A 52 2.98 7.30 18.96
N ASP A 53 4.23 6.95 18.63
CA ASP A 53 5.43 7.75 18.90
C ASP A 53 5.56 8.99 17.99
N GLY A 54 4.71 9.12 16.97
CA GLY A 54 4.70 10.23 16.02
C GLY A 54 5.76 10.14 14.91
N VAL A 55 6.58 9.09 14.88
CA VAL A 55 7.64 8.90 13.89
C VAL A 55 7.04 8.33 12.61
N ILE A 56 7.16 9.08 11.50
CA ILE A 56 6.77 8.61 10.18
C ILE A 56 7.85 7.66 9.66
N ARG A 57 7.44 6.45 9.30
CA ARG A 57 8.28 5.40 8.70
C ARG A 57 7.74 5.06 7.32
N GLU A 58 8.66 4.66 6.45
CA GLU A 58 8.36 4.26 5.08
C GLU A 58 8.78 2.81 4.87
N THR A 59 7.94 2.04 4.21
CA THR A 59 8.24 0.65 3.86
C THR A 59 7.81 0.41 2.42
N GLU A 60 8.74 -0.11 1.63
CA GLU A 60 8.50 -0.53 0.25
C GLU A 60 8.37 -2.06 0.23
N VAL A 61 7.28 -2.54 -0.37
CA VAL A 61 7.09 -3.98 -0.59
C VAL A 61 7.32 -4.27 -2.07
N PRO A 62 8.50 -4.78 -2.46
CA PRO A 62 8.72 -5.24 -3.82
C PRO A 62 7.91 -6.54 -4.07
N ARG A 63 7.07 -6.55 -5.10
CA ARG A 63 6.37 -7.76 -5.57
C ARG A 63 7.26 -8.66 -6.41
#